data_AF-A0AAU4RUH1-F1
#
_entry.id   AF-A0AAU4RUH1-F1
#
_cell.length_a   1.000
_cell.length_b   1.000
_cell.length_c   1.000
_cell.angle_alpha   90.00
_cell.angle_beta   90.00
_cell.angle_gamma   90.00
#
_symmetry.space_group_name_H-M   'P 1'
#
loop_
_entity.id
_entity.type
_entity.pdbx_description
1 polymer ?
#
loop_
_entity_poly.entity_id
_entity_poly.type
_entity_poly.pdbx_seq_one_letter_code
_entity_poly.pdbx_strand_id
1 'polypeptide(L)'
;MTHPFHALAGRQLDILFVKRRGGALVFVCAYGVGRSVTLPQEWTDRGGEPGGDRLAVEGLSALRALVDALVSRGAGTDGGGS
;
A
#
# COMPACT_ATOMS: atom_id res chain seq x y z
N MET A 1 10.04 -3.44 12.60
CA MET A 1 8.90 -2.87 11.86
C MET A 1 8.43 -3.92 10.88
N THR A 2 7.15 -4.25 10.94
CA THR A 2 6.52 -5.33 10.16
C THR A 2 5.58 -4.72 9.13
N HIS A 3 5.66 -5.16 7.86
CA HIS A 3 4.79 -4.65 6.79
C HIS A 3 3.53 -5.51 6.69
N PRO A 4 2.31 -4.93 6.72
CA PRO A 4 1.09 -5.74 6.74
C PRO A 4 0.72 -6.31 5.37
N PHE A 5 1.11 -5.68 4.24
CA PHE A 5 0.69 -6.12 2.89
C PHE A 5 1.77 -5.95 1.80
N HIS A 6 2.81 -6.80 1.77
CA HIS A 6 3.80 -6.89 0.66
C HIS A 6 4.64 -8.18 0.80
N ALA A 7 5.53 -8.49 -0.17
CA ALA A 7 6.50 -9.60 -0.15
C ALA A 7 7.44 -9.68 1.09
N LEU A 8 7.32 -8.73 2.03
CA LEU A 8 8.07 -8.66 3.30
C LEU A 8 7.16 -8.82 4.53
N ALA A 9 5.92 -9.29 4.33
CA ALA A 9 5.00 -9.57 5.42
C ALA A 9 5.64 -10.50 6.46
N GLY A 10 5.55 -10.12 7.74
CA GLY A 10 6.12 -10.88 8.86
C GLY A 10 7.63 -10.75 9.05
N ARG A 11 8.38 -10.06 8.17
CA ARG A 11 9.81 -9.78 8.40
C ARG A 11 10.00 -8.48 9.17
N GLN A 12 10.84 -8.53 10.21
CA GLN A 12 11.31 -7.34 10.91
C GLN A 12 12.39 -6.65 10.06
N LEU A 13 12.18 -5.37 9.76
CA LEU A 13 13.17 -4.51 9.13
C LEU A 13 13.80 -3.56 10.17
N ASP A 14 15.11 -3.37 10.07
CA ASP A 14 15.86 -2.40 10.86
C ASP A 14 15.65 -0.99 10.32
N ILE A 15 15.33 -0.04 11.20
CA ILE A 15 15.18 1.35 10.83
C ILE A 15 16.57 1.99 10.81
N LEU A 16 16.95 2.55 9.66
CA LEU A 16 18.16 3.34 9.50
C LEU A 16 17.95 4.77 10.02
N PHE A 17 16.85 5.40 9.63
CA PHE A 17 16.44 6.71 10.15
C PHE A 17 14.95 7.00 9.88
N VAL A 18 14.43 8.00 10.59
CA VAL A 18 13.05 8.50 10.48
C VAL A 18 13.09 9.91 9.89
N LYS A 19 12.19 10.22 8.96
CA LYS A 19 12.03 11.59 8.44
C LYS A 19 10.57 11.93 8.15
N ARG A 20 10.30 13.22 7.96
CA ARG A 20 9.02 13.70 7.42
C ARG A 20 9.11 13.89 5.91
N ARG A 21 8.05 13.52 5.19
CA ARG A 21 7.90 13.76 3.75
C ARG A 21 6.45 14.17 3.49
N GLY A 22 6.21 15.39 3.00
CA GLY A 22 4.87 15.88 2.70
C GLY A 22 3.93 15.87 3.91
N GLY A 23 4.44 16.18 5.12
CA GLY A 23 3.68 16.13 6.37
C GLY A 23 3.58 14.75 7.03
N ALA A 24 3.75 13.67 6.28
CA ALA A 24 3.71 12.29 6.79
C ALA A 24 5.07 11.85 7.38
N LEU A 25 5.02 10.98 8.41
CA LEU A 25 6.19 10.28 8.94
C LEU A 25 6.53 9.07 8.05
N VAL A 26 7.80 8.93 7.69
CA VAL A 26 8.30 7.79 6.92
C VAL A 26 9.53 7.18 7.59
N PHE A 27 9.61 5.86 7.54
CA PHE A 27 10.74 5.06 8.01
C PHE A 27 11.61 4.65 6.82
N VAL A 28 12.91 4.90 6.91
CA VAL A 28 13.87 4.35 5.96
C VAL A 28 14.50 3.12 6.61
N CYS A 29 14.23 1.96 6.04
CA CYS A 29 14.61 0.67 6.60
C CYS A 29 15.66 -0.03 5.75
N ALA A 30 16.57 -0.78 6.38
CA ALA A 30 17.51 -1.64 5.69
C ALA A 30 16.76 -2.76 4.94
N TYR A 31 17.15 -3.00 3.68
CA TYR A 31 16.56 -4.05 2.86
C TYR A 31 17.66 -4.76 2.05
N GLY A 32 18.25 -5.81 2.62
CA GLY A 32 19.39 -6.49 2.01
C GLY A 32 20.67 -5.65 2.06
N VAL A 33 21.72 -6.12 1.39
CA VAL A 33 23.05 -5.48 1.45
C VAL A 33 23.05 -4.18 0.64
N GLY A 34 23.31 -3.05 1.30
CA GLY A 34 23.47 -1.74 0.67
C GLY A 34 22.18 -1.11 0.12
N ARG A 35 21.02 -1.67 0.42
CA ARG A 35 19.72 -1.24 -0.10
C ARG A 35 18.80 -0.81 1.04
N SER A 36 17.90 0.12 0.73
CA SER A 36 16.89 0.59 1.67
C SER A 36 15.50 0.66 1.04
N VAL A 37 14.48 0.58 1.88
CA VAL A 37 13.08 0.79 1.51
C VAL A 37 12.51 1.92 2.38
N THR A 38 11.69 2.78 1.80
CA THR A 38 11.00 3.86 2.55
C THR A 38 9.54 3.47 2.72
N LEU A 39 9.06 3.46 3.95
CA LEU A 39 7.70 3.02 4.30
C LEU A 39 6.98 4.13 5.09
N PRO A 40 5.79 4.58 4.65
CA PRO A 40 4.92 5.43 5.46
C PRO A 40 4.56 4.76 6.77
N GLN A 41 4.41 5.53 7.85
CA GLN A 41 4.06 4.99 9.17
C GLN A 41 2.76 4.17 9.12
N GLU A 42 1.76 4.64 8.40
CA GLU A 42 0.46 3.95 8.27
C GLU A 42 0.55 2.57 7.60
N TRP A 43 1.66 2.25 6.93
CA TRP A 43 1.92 0.93 6.32
C TRP A 43 2.78 0.03 7.20
N THR A 44 2.89 0.35 8.48
CA THR A 44 3.71 -0.38 9.43
C THR A 44 2.84 -0.90 10.57
N ASP A 45 3.40 -1.81 11.36
CA ASP A 45 2.90 -2.16 12.69
C ASP A 45 2.83 -0.98 13.69
N ARG A 46 3.36 0.19 13.32
CA ARG A 46 3.22 1.46 14.06
C ARG A 46 2.21 2.43 13.41
N GLY A 47 1.44 1.94 12.45
CA GLY A 47 0.30 2.67 11.89
C GLY A 47 -0.82 2.86 12.91
N GLY A 48 -1.97 3.35 12.46
CA GLY A 48 -3.17 3.38 13.29
C GLY A 48 -3.65 1.97 13.65
N GLU A 49 -4.53 1.88 14.65
CA GLU A 49 -5.19 0.61 15.00
C GLU A 49 -5.85 0.00 13.77
N PRO A 50 -5.66 -1.31 13.50
CA PRO A 50 -6.36 -2.01 12.44
C PRO A 50 -7.88 -1.86 12.61
N GLY A 51 -8.60 -1.69 11.51
CA GLY A 51 -10.07 -1.77 11.53
C GLY A 51 -10.52 -3.14 12.05
N GLY A 52 -11.61 -3.16 12.83
CA GLY A 52 -12.14 -4.41 13.42
C GLY A 52 -12.77 -5.36 12.40
N ASP A 53 -13.11 -4.86 11.21
CA ASP A 53 -13.77 -5.64 10.17
C ASP A 53 -12.77 -6.51 9.39
N ARG A 54 -13.08 -7.80 9.28
CA ARG A 54 -12.33 -8.73 8.43
C ARG A 54 -12.83 -8.65 7.00
N LEU A 55 -11.92 -8.41 6.06
CA LEU A 55 -12.24 -8.43 4.63
C LEU A 55 -11.93 -9.81 4.04
N ALA A 56 -12.90 -10.41 3.35
CA ALA A 56 -12.71 -11.66 2.61
C ALA A 56 -11.93 -11.39 1.31
N VAL A 57 -10.99 -12.29 0.96
CA VAL A 57 -10.14 -12.16 -0.22
C VAL A 57 -10.97 -12.18 -1.51
N GLU A 58 -12.01 -13.00 -1.52
CA GLU A 58 -12.95 -13.15 -2.61
C GLU A 58 -13.73 -11.84 -2.83
N GLY A 59 -14.15 -11.19 -1.75
CA GLY A 59 -14.83 -9.90 -1.78
C GLY A 59 -13.94 -8.77 -2.33
N LEU A 60 -12.68 -8.70 -1.88
CA LEU A 60 -11.69 -7.76 -2.43
C LEU A 60 -11.42 -8.01 -3.91
N SER A 61 -11.33 -9.28 -4.30
CA SER A 61 -11.08 -9.68 -5.69
C SER A 61 -12.25 -9.30 -6.60
N ALA A 62 -13.49 -9.54 -6.14
CA ALA A 62 -14.71 -9.13 -6.84
C ALA A 62 -14.82 -7.61 -6.95
N LEU A 63 -14.50 -6.87 -5.88
CA LEU A 63 -14.50 -5.41 -5.89
C LEU A 63 -13.47 -4.86 -6.88
N ARG A 64 -12.25 -5.40 -6.90
CA ARG A 64 -11.23 -5.02 -7.88
C ARG A 64 -11.73 -5.22 -9.31
N ALA A 65 -12.27 -6.40 -9.62
CA ALA A 65 -12.79 -6.70 -10.95
C ALA A 65 -13.92 -5.71 -11.36
N LEU A 66 -14.78 -5.33 -10.41
CA LEU A 66 -15.83 -4.35 -10.64
C LEU A 66 -15.24 -2.95 -10.94
N VAL A 67 -14.27 -2.49 -10.14
CA VAL A 67 -13.60 -1.20 -10.37
C VAL A 67 -12.92 -1.17 -11.74
N ASP A 68 -12.19 -2.22 -12.09
CA ASP A 68 -11.51 -2.34 -13.39
C ASP A 68 -12.53 -2.26 -14.55
N ALA A 69 -13.71 -2.89 -14.40
CA ALA A 69 -14.78 -2.84 -15.40
C ALA A 69 -15.42 -1.44 -15.51
N LEU A 70 -15.57 -0.71 -14.40
CA LEU A 70 -16.09 0.66 -14.41
C LEU A 70 -15.10 1.64 -15.07
N VAL A 71 -13.82 1.54 -14.74
CA VAL A 71 -12.76 2.37 -15.35
C VAL A 71 -12.67 2.09 -16.85
N SER A 72 -12.70 0.82 -17.26
CA SER A 72 -12.65 0.43 -18.68
C SER A 72 -13.84 0.95 -19.47
N ARG A 73 -15.02 1.06 -18.83
CA ARG A 73 -16.23 1.63 -19.44
C ARG A 73 -16.12 3.15 -19.57
N GLY A 74 -15.57 3.83 -18.57
CA GLY A 74 -15.38 5.29 -18.57
C GLY A 74 -14.34 5.76 -19.59
N ALA A 75 -13.30 4.96 -19.87
CA ALA A 75 -12.30 5.27 -20.90
C ALA A 75 -12.85 5.23 -22.34
N GLY A 76 -14.05 4.68 -22.56
CA GLY A 76 -14.70 4.61 -23.87
C GLY A 76 -15.45 5.87 -24.30
N THR A 77 -15.56 6.91 -23.45
CA THR A 77 -16.36 8.11 -23.76
C THR A 77 -15.57 9.28 -24.35
N ASP A 78 -14.24 9.17 -24.46
CA ASP A 78 -13.39 10.28 -24.93
C ASP A 78 -12.98 10.15 -26.42
N GLY A 79 -13.61 9.26 -27.18
CA GLY A 79 -13.20 8.88 -28.54
C GLY A 79 -14.28 9.05 -29.63
N GLY A 80 -15.09 10.11 -29.60
CA GLY A 80 -16.12 10.30 -30.63
C GLY A 80 -16.74 11.68 -30.66
N GLY A 81 -16.06 12.64 -31.28
CA GLY A 81 -16.62 13.94 -31.67
C GLY A 81 -15.80 14.48 -32.83
N SER A 82 -16.41 14.48 -34.02
CA SER A 82 -15.86 14.95 -35.31
C SER A 82 -15.42 16.40 -35.32
#